data_AF-A0A1G7PWH2-F1
#
_entry.id   AF-A0A1G7PWH2-F1
#
_cell.length_a   1.000
_cell.length_b   1.000
_cell.length_c   1.000
_cell.angle_alpha   90.00
_cell.angle_beta   90.00
_cell.angle_gamma   90.00
#
_symmetry.space_group_name_H-M   'P 1'
#
loop_
_entity.id
_entity.type
_entity.pdbx_description
1 polymer ?
#
loop_
_entity_poly.entity_id
_entity_poly.type
_entity_poly.pdbx_seq_one_letter_code
_entity_poly.pdbx_strand_id
1 'polypeptide(L)'
;MFGKLNKKYSNALLSFNFYALAILVIFLIAISGRFKSGPCTPNLDILSVIFLYLISFILLLINGVRFFYYKKPNKYSFYMHLIAFSLLTFFFFTFKK
;
A
#
# COMPACT_ATOMS: atom_id res chain seq x y z
N MET A 1 -11.95 -16.77 -18.01
CA MET A 1 -10.92 -17.82 -17.96
C MET A 1 -9.55 -17.14 -17.76
N PHE A 2 -9.24 -16.71 -16.53
CA PHE A 2 -7.91 -16.14 -16.20
C PHE A 2 -6.90 -17.29 -16.12
N GLY A 3 -6.39 -17.69 -17.29
CA GLY A 3 -5.46 -18.79 -17.45
C GLY A 3 -4.18 -18.54 -16.67
N LYS A 4 -3.80 -19.52 -15.83
CA LYS A 4 -2.44 -19.84 -15.37
C LYS A 4 -1.46 -18.65 -15.37
N LEU A 5 -1.81 -17.60 -14.65
CA LEU A 5 -0.91 -16.47 -14.47
C LEU A 5 0.28 -17.01 -13.68
N ASN A 6 1.44 -17.05 -14.32
CA ASN A 6 2.65 -17.68 -13.79
C ASN A 6 2.84 -17.23 -12.34
N LYS A 7 2.92 -18.19 -11.40
CA LYS A 7 2.83 -18.00 -9.94
C LYS A 7 3.75 -16.87 -9.41
N LYS A 8 4.81 -16.61 -10.16
CA LYS A 8 5.77 -15.50 -10.00
C LYS A 8 5.15 -14.09 -10.08
N TYR A 9 4.17 -13.87 -10.96
CA TYR A 9 3.52 -12.56 -11.18
C TYR A 9 2.19 -12.41 -10.45
N SER A 10 1.56 -13.52 -10.04
CA SER A 10 0.30 -13.48 -9.31
C SER A 10 0.39 -12.63 -8.03
N ASN A 11 1.48 -12.74 -7.27
CA ASN A 11 1.68 -11.93 -6.06
C ASN A 11 1.88 -10.43 -6.37
N ALA A 12 2.54 -10.11 -7.48
CA ALA A 12 2.74 -8.73 -7.90
C ALA A 12 1.41 -8.08 -8.36
N LEU A 13 0.58 -8.83 -9.09
CA LEU A 13 -0.76 -8.39 -9.47
C LEU A 13 -1.68 -8.20 -8.25
N LEU A 14 -1.61 -9.11 -7.26
CA LEU A 14 -2.33 -8.93 -6.00
C LEU A 14 -1.86 -7.66 -5.27
N SER A 15 -0.55 -7.40 -5.26
CA SER A 15 0.02 -6.17 -4.67
C SER A 15 -0.48 -4.93 -5.41
N PHE A 16 -0.48 -4.97 -6.75
CA PHE A 16 -1.00 -3.89 -7.59
C PHE A 16 -2.48 -3.62 -7.32
N ASN A 17 -3.32 -4.66 -7.34
CA ASN A 17 -4.75 -4.54 -7.06
C ASN A 17 -5.02 -4.02 -5.65
N PHE A 18 -4.22 -4.43 -4.65
CA PHE A 18 -4.31 -3.90 -3.29
C PHE A 18 -4.10 -2.38 -3.27
N TYR A 19 -3.04 -1.87 -3.91
CA TYR A 19 -2.78 -0.43 -3.97
C TYR A 19 -3.82 0.32 -4.80
N ALA A 20 -4.27 -0.24 -5.93
CA ALA A 20 -5.32 0.36 -6.75
C ALA A 20 -6.64 0.50 -5.98
N LEU A 21 -7.04 -0.52 -5.24
CA LEU A 21 -8.23 -0.49 -4.38
C LEU A 21 -8.06 0.49 -3.21
N ALA A 22 -6.89 0.52 -2.57
CA ALA A 22 -6.63 1.44 -1.47
C ALA A 22 -6.74 2.91 -1.93
N ILE A 23 -6.15 3.24 -3.08
CA ILE A 23 -6.25 4.59 -3.67
C ILE A 23 -7.71 4.93 -4.01
N LEU A 24 -8.45 4.00 -4.60
CA LEU A 24 -9.86 4.19 -4.91
C LEU A 24 -10.69 4.46 -3.64
N VAL A 25 -10.46 3.70 -2.57
CA VAL A 25 -11.16 3.89 -1.29
C VAL A 25 -10.82 5.25 -0.68
N ILE A 26 -9.54 5.64 -0.65
CA ILE A 26 -9.12 6.96 -0.14
C ILE A 26 -9.79 8.07 -0.96
N PHE A 27 -9.83 7.94 -2.29
CA PHE A 27 -10.45 8.92 -3.17
C PHE A 27 -11.97 9.04 -2.93
N LEU A 28 -12.67 7.92 -2.72
CA LEU A 28 -14.10 7.91 -2.40
C LEU A 28 -14.38 8.55 -1.02
N ILE A 29 -13.53 8.31 -0.03
CA ILE A 29 -13.65 8.93 1.30
C ILE A 29 -13.45 10.45 1.18
N ALA A 30 -12.41 10.88 0.45
CA ALA A 30 -12.10 12.28 0.24
C ALA A 30 -13.22 13.04 -0.49
N ILE A 31 -13.79 12.45 -1.54
CA ILE A 31 -14.92 13.06 -2.29
C ILE A 31 -16.20 13.09 -1.47
N SER A 32 -16.46 12.05 -0.67
CA SER A 32 -17.67 11.95 0.14
C SER A 32 -17.82 13.13 1.08
N GLY A 33 -16.71 13.66 1.63
CA GLY A 33 -16.72 14.81 2.54
C GLY A 33 -17.52 14.58 3.83
N ARG A 34 -18.05 13.37 4.04
CA ARG A 34 -18.87 12.98 5.20
C ARG A 34 -18.06 12.67 6.44
N PHE A 35 -16.77 12.40 6.29
CA PHE A 35 -15.87 12.05 7.39
C PHE A 35 -15.05 13.24 7.88
N LYS A 36 -15.69 14.42 7.97
CA LYS A 36 -15.08 15.58 8.61
C LYS A 36 -14.84 15.26 10.08
N SER A 37 -13.59 15.35 10.49
CA SER A 37 -13.21 15.04 11.85
C SER A 37 -13.36 16.27 12.76
N GLY A 38 -13.60 16.02 14.03
CA GLY A 38 -13.79 17.07 15.03
C GLY A 38 -12.47 17.79 15.37
N PRO A 39 -12.51 18.82 16.22
CA PRO A 39 -11.33 19.62 16.58
C PRO A 39 -10.20 18.80 17.24
N CYS A 40 -10.50 17.59 17.72
CA CYS A 40 -9.56 16.69 18.39
C CYS A 40 -9.36 15.33 17.68
N THR A 41 -9.98 15.10 16.52
CA THR A 41 -9.81 13.86 15.75
C THR A 41 -9.15 14.13 14.39
N PRO A 42 -8.10 13.37 14.01
CA PRO A 42 -7.48 13.53 12.70
C PRO A 42 -8.44 13.09 11.58
N ASN A 43 -8.38 13.78 10.44
CA ASN A 43 -9.26 13.50 9.30
C ASN A 43 -9.15 12.04 8.85
N LEU A 44 -10.27 11.40 8.49
CA LEU A 44 -10.25 9.98 8.07
C LEU A 44 -9.34 9.76 6.84
N ASP A 45 -9.22 10.76 5.97
CA ASP A 45 -8.27 10.76 4.86
C ASP A 45 -6.81 10.65 5.33
N ILE A 46 -6.44 11.39 6.37
CA ILE A 46 -5.08 11.35 6.94
C ILE A 46 -4.86 10.01 7.64
N LEU A 47 -5.85 9.56 8.41
CA LEU A 47 -5.78 8.30 9.14
C LEU A 47 -5.65 7.09 8.19
N SER A 48 -6.40 7.08 7.09
CA SER A 48 -6.34 6.02 6.08
C SER A 48 -4.99 5.98 5.35
N VAL A 49 -4.37 7.13 5.09
CA VAL A 49 -3.00 7.21 4.55
C VAL A 49 -1.97 6.65 5.54
N ILE A 50 -2.09 6.96 6.83
CA ILE A 50 -1.22 6.41 7.89
C ILE A 50 -1.37 4.89 7.99
N PHE A 51 -2.60 4.37 7.94
CA PHE A 51 -2.83 2.92 7.91
C PHE A 51 -2.22 2.27 6.67
N LEU A 52 -2.38 2.89 5.49
CA LEU A 52 -1.79 2.38 4.25
C LEU A 52 -0.25 2.36 4.32
N TYR A 53 0.36 3.36 4.96
CA TYR A 53 1.80 3.39 5.23
C TYR A 53 2.25 2.22 6.09
N LEU A 54 1.56 1.99 7.22
CA LEU A 54 1.87 0.90 8.15
C LEU A 54 1.72 -0.48 7.48
N ILE A 55 0.63 -0.70 6.75
CA ILE A 55 0.38 -1.94 6.02
C ILE A 55 1.43 -2.17 4.94
N SER A 56 1.82 -1.12 4.20
CA SER A 56 2.87 -1.21 3.18
C SER A 56 4.21 -1.60 3.79
N PHE A 57 4.55 -1.05 4.96
CA PHE A 57 5.77 -1.42 5.69
C PHE A 57 5.76 -2.89 6.12
N ILE A 58 4.66 -3.38 6.69
CA ILE A 58 4.51 -4.78 7.11
C ILE A 58 4.63 -5.72 5.91
N LEU A 59 3.96 -5.40 4.80
CA LEU A 59 4.03 -6.18 3.56
C LEU A 59 5.43 -6.18 2.95
N LEU A 60 6.15 -5.06 3.04
CA LEU A 60 7.54 -4.96 2.62
C LEU A 60 8.43 -5.90 3.45
N LEU A 61 8.28 -5.90 4.78
CA LEU A 61 9.03 -6.80 5.67
C LEU A 61 8.71 -8.27 5.38
N ILE A 62 7.43 -8.64 5.28
CA ILE A 62 7.02 -10.03 5.01
C ILE A 62 7.56 -10.52 3.67
N ASN A 63 7.42 -9.71 2.60
CA ASN A 63 7.94 -10.08 1.28
C ASN A 63 9.47 -10.04 1.23
N GLY A 64 10.10 -9.16 2.00
CA GLY A 64 11.55 -9.11 2.19
C GLY A 64 12.07 -10.38 2.83
N VAL A 65 11.51 -10.80 3.96
CA VAL A 65 11.86 -12.07 4.62
C VAL A 65 11.62 -13.25 3.67
N ARG A 66 10.50 -13.29 2.95
CA ARG A 66 10.23 -14.36 1.96
C ARG A 66 11.24 -14.38 0.82
N PHE A 67 11.74 -13.23 0.39
CA PHE A 67 12.72 -13.12 -0.69
C PHE A 67 14.15 -13.44 -0.21
N PHE A 68 14.61 -12.79 0.86
CA PHE A 68 15.98 -12.92 1.36
C PHE A 68 16.21 -14.21 2.16
N TYR A 69 15.29 -14.58 3.04
CA TYR A 69 15.45 -15.75 3.91
C TYR A 69 14.97 -17.04 3.25
N TYR A 70 13.77 -17.02 2.65
CA TYR A 70 13.18 -18.24 2.06
C TYR A 70 13.48 -18.43 0.57
N LYS A 71 14.28 -17.54 -0.05
CA LYS A 71 14.64 -17.55 -1.49
C LYS A 71 13.43 -17.76 -2.42
N LYS A 72 12.22 -17.37 -2.00
CA LYS A 72 11.01 -17.53 -2.81
C LYS A 72 11.01 -16.53 -3.97
N PRO A 73 10.40 -16.87 -5.12
CA PRO A 73 10.36 -16.01 -6.30
C PRO A 73 9.39 -14.81 -6.15
N ASN A 74 9.42 -14.12 -5.00
CA ASN A 74 8.55 -13.00 -4.65
C ASN A 74 9.19 -11.63 -4.91
N LYS A 75 10.33 -11.59 -5.62
CA LYS A 75 11.11 -10.38 -5.87
C LYS A 75 10.29 -9.21 -6.42
N TYR A 76 9.36 -9.47 -7.34
CA TYR A 76 8.55 -8.41 -7.95
C TYR A 76 7.56 -7.80 -6.97
N SER A 77 6.92 -8.61 -6.11
CA SER A 77 6.03 -8.08 -5.06
C SER A 77 6.83 -7.28 -4.02
N PHE A 78 8.04 -7.73 -3.66
CA PHE A 78 8.94 -6.96 -2.81
C PHE A 78 9.28 -5.58 -3.40
N TYR A 79 9.70 -5.52 -4.67
CA TYR A 79 9.99 -4.23 -5.33
C TYR A 79 8.77 -3.33 -5.44
N MET A 80 7.58 -3.88 -5.71
CA MET A 80 6.33 -3.10 -5.73
C MET A 80 6.03 -2.46 -4.37
N HIS A 81 6.13 -3.22 -3.28
CA HIS A 81 5.96 -2.67 -1.94
C HIS A 81 7.06 -1.66 -1.57
N LEU A 82 8.29 -1.88 -2.03
CA LEU A 82 9.41 -0.96 -1.78
C LEU A 82 9.18 0.38 -2.47
N ILE A 83 8.76 0.36 -3.75
CA ILE A 83 8.42 1.58 -4.51
C ILE A 83 7.24 2.29 -3.87
N ALA A 84 6.16 1.57 -3.54
CA ALA A 84 4.98 2.16 -2.92
C ALA A 84 5.30 2.80 -1.56
N PHE A 85 6.10 2.12 -0.74
CA PHE A 85 6.54 2.63 0.56
C PHE A 85 7.43 3.87 0.41
N SER A 86 8.36 3.88 -0.54
CA SER A 86 9.20 5.05 -0.83
C SER A 86 8.38 6.26 -1.28
N LEU A 87 7.39 6.06 -2.16
CA LEU A 87 6.48 7.11 -2.62
C LEU A 87 5.65 7.68 -1.46
N LEU A 88 5.08 6.80 -0.62
CA LEU A 88 4.32 7.22 0.56
C LEU A 88 5.21 7.98 1.55
N THR A 89 6.45 7.53 1.77
CA THR A 89 7.42 8.20 2.65
C THR A 89 7.74 9.61 2.13
N PHE A 90 8.01 9.75 0.84
CA PHE A 90 8.26 11.04 0.20
C PHE A 90 7.07 11.99 0.33
N PHE A 91 5.86 11.49 0.09
CA PHE A 91 4.63 12.24 0.30
C PHE A 91 4.49 12.73 1.75
N PHE A 92 4.73 11.84 2.73
CA PHE A 92 4.64 12.18 4.15
C PHE A 92 5.65 13.27 4.57
N PHE A 93 6.88 13.21 4.06
CA PHE A 93 7.89 14.24 4.31
C PHE A 93 7.55 15.58 3.65
N THR A 94 6.88 15.56 2.50
CA THR A 94 6.47 16.77 1.79
C THR A 94 5.34 17.49 2.52
N PHE A 95 4.38 16.74 3.09
CA PHE A 95 3.25 17.30 3.86
C PHE A 95 3.60 17.79 5.26
N LYS A 96 4.77 17.41 5.79
CA LYS A 96 5.23 17.85 7.11
C LYS A 96 5.91 19.24 7.07
N LYS A 97 6.08 19.82 5.88
CA LYS A 97 6.74 21.11 5.65
C LYS A 97 5.71 22.21 5.40
#